data_AF-A0A965NUE6-F1
#
_entry.id   AF-A0A965NUE6-F1
#
_cell.length_a   1.000
_cell.length_b   1.000
_cell.length_c   1.000
_cell.angle_alpha   90.00
_cell.angle_beta   90.00
_cell.angle_gamma   90.00
#
_symmetry.space_group_name_H-M   'P 1'
#
loop_
_entity.id
_entity.type
_entity.pdbx_description
1 polymer ?
#
loop_
_entity_poly.entity_id
_entity_poly.type
_entity_poly.pdbx_seq_one_letter_code
_entity_poly.pdbx_strand_id
1 'polypeptide(L)' 'GKGVAMALTTRDREIAEAVGAALAPRGLMLLGLDVIGEHLTEINVTSPTGFQEIQAQAGIDVARLFIEAALA' A
#
# COMPACT_ATOMS: atom_id res chain seq x y z
N GLY A 1 -14.81 9.24 -5.77
CA GLY A 1 -14.27 8.80 -7.09
C GLY A 1 -14.29 7.30 -7.14
N LYS A 2 -14.27 6.69 -8.34
CA LYS A 2 -14.12 5.24 -8.47
C LYS A 2 -12.62 4.91 -8.47
N GLY A 3 -12.15 4.13 -7.50
CA GLY A 3 -10.78 3.61 -7.51
C GLY A 3 -10.58 2.66 -8.69
N VAL A 4 -9.47 2.81 -9.41
CA VAL A 4 -9.07 1.89 -10.49
C VAL A 4 -7.76 1.24 -10.08
N ALA A 5 -7.76 -0.09 -9.96
CA ALA A 5 -6.55 -0.83 -9.63
C ALA A 5 -5.58 -0.77 -10.81
N MET A 6 -4.33 -0.40 -10.52
CA MET A 6 -3.26 -0.24 -11.52
C MET A 6 -2.02 -0.99 -11.05
N ALA A 7 -1.21 -1.45 -11.99
CA ALA A 7 0.11 -1.99 -11.66
C ALA A 7 1.00 -0.87 -11.10
N LEU A 8 1.79 -1.19 -10.08
CA LEU A 8 2.79 -0.27 -9.54
C LEU A 8 3.87 -0.01 -10.59
N THR A 9 4.24 1.25 -10.76
CA THR A 9 5.43 1.65 -11.51
C THR A 9 6.70 1.29 -10.71
N THR A 10 7.86 1.40 -11.36
CA THR A 10 9.16 1.29 -10.67
C THR A 10 9.26 2.32 -9.55
N ARG A 11 8.80 3.56 -9.79
CA ARG A 11 8.86 4.63 -8.80
C ARG A 11 7.96 4.36 -7.59
N ASP A 12 6.74 3.90 -7.82
CA ASP A 12 5.81 3.56 -6.72
C ASP A 12 6.44 2.51 -5.79
N ARG A 13 7.11 1.52 -6.39
CA ARG A 13 7.82 0.47 -5.65
C ARG A 13 8.99 1.03 -4.84
N GLU A 14 9.82 1.88 -5.43
CA GLU A 14 10.94 2.52 -4.71
C GLU A 14 10.45 3.33 -3.51
N ILE A 15 9.36 4.10 -3.69
CA ILE A 15 8.74 4.88 -2.60
C ILE A 15 8.24 3.94 -1.50
N ALA A 16 7.50 2.89 -1.86
CA ALA A 16 6.96 1.94 -0.91
C ALA A 16 8.04 1.21 -0.11
N GLU A 17 9.13 0.79 -0.76
CA GLU A 17 10.25 0.12 -0.11
C GLU A 17 11.00 1.06 0.85
N ALA A 18 11.26 2.30 0.43
CA ALA A 18 11.93 3.30 1.27
C ALA A 18 11.09 3.65 2.51
N VAL A 19 9.79 3.87 2.34
CA VAL A 19 8.88 4.18 3.45
C VAL A 19 8.73 2.98 4.37
N GLY A 20 8.54 1.78 3.82
CA GLY A 20 8.44 0.54 4.59
C GLY A 20 9.67 0.30 5.46
N ALA A 21 10.88 0.43 4.91
CA ALA A 21 12.12 0.29 5.66
C ALA A 21 12.24 1.29 6.82
N ALA A 22 11.76 2.51 6.64
CA ALA A 22 11.81 3.56 7.67
C ALA A 22 10.75 3.40 8.77
N LEU A 23 9.56 2.89 8.44
CA LEU A 23 8.39 2.89 9.32
C LEU A 23 8.07 1.54 9.96
N ALA A 24 8.40 0.42 9.31
CA ALA A 24 8.16 -0.91 9.86
C ALA A 24 8.83 -1.14 11.23
N PRO A 25 10.09 -0.69 11.49
CA PRO A 25 10.71 -0.82 12.81
C PRO A 25 9.99 -0.06 13.93
N ARG A 26 9.08 0.86 13.57
CA ARG A 26 8.27 1.65 14.51
C ARG A 26 6.90 1.02 14.78
N GLY A 27 6.66 -0.20 14.29
CA GLY A 27 5.39 -0.92 14.46
C GLY A 27 4.29 -0.49 13.47
N LEU A 28 4.61 0.32 12.47
CA LEU A 28 3.67 0.74 11.44
C LEU A 28 3.62 -0.32 10.33
N MET A 29 2.75 -1.31 10.51
CA MET A 29 2.68 -2.50 9.64
C MET A 29 1.71 -2.35 8.45
N LEU A 30 0.73 -1.46 8.52
CA LEU A 30 -0.23 -1.19 7.45
C LEU A 30 -0.29 0.32 7.16
N LEU A 31 0.01 0.69 5.92
CA LEU A 31 0.15 2.08 5.48
C LEU A 31 -0.51 2.26 4.11
N GLY A 32 -1.17 3.40 3.91
CA GLY A 32 -1.58 3.89 2.59
C GLY A 32 -0.60 4.95 2.11
N LEU A 33 -0.15 4.87 0.86
CA LEU A 33 0.76 5.84 0.27
C LEU A 33 0.05 6.55 -0.88
N ASP A 34 -0.02 7.87 -0.80
CA ASP A 34 -0.60 8.68 -1.85
C ASP A 34 0.53 9.27 -2.67
N VAL A 35 0.57 8.90 -3.95
CA VAL A 35 1.61 9.31 -4.90
C VAL A 35 0.95 10.03 -6.07
N ILE A 36 1.48 11.20 -6.43
CA ILE A 36 1.07 11.97 -7.60
C ILE A 36 2.30 12.17 -8.50
N GLY A 37 2.27 11.58 -9.69
CA GLY A 37 3.46 11.52 -10.55
C GLY A 37 4.56 10.72 -9.86
N GLU A 38 5.73 11.31 -9.65
CA GLU A 38 6.91 10.66 -9.06
C GLU A 38 7.12 10.98 -7.57
N HIS A 39 6.13 11.62 -6.95
CA HIS A 39 6.24 12.23 -5.63
C HIS A 39 5.23 11.67 -4.64
N LEU A 40 5.72 11.25 -3.47
CA LEU A 40 4.89 10.92 -2.30
C LEU A 40 4.32 12.22 -1.71
N THR A 41 3.00 12.28 -1.58
CA THR A 41 2.29 13.45 -1.04
C THR A 41 1.74 13.22 0.36
N GLU A 42 1.33 11.98 0.70
CA GLU A 42 0.74 11.65 1.99
C GLU A 42 1.06 10.20 2.42
N ILE A 43 1.15 9.98 3.74
CA ILE A 43 1.26 8.65 4.35
C ILE A 43 0.10 8.47 5.34
N ASN A 44 -0.84 7.60 4.99
CA ASN A 44 -2.02 7.29 5.77
C ASN A 44 -1.73 6.12 6.73
N VAL A 45 -1.60 6.43 8.03
CA VAL A 45 -1.20 5.46 9.08
C VAL A 45 -2.36 4.87 9.88
N THR A 46 -3.56 5.47 9.82
CA THR A 46 -4.66 5.12 10.74
C THR A 46 -5.61 4.10 10.14
N SER A 47 -6.13 4.37 8.94
CA SER A 47 -7.15 3.53 8.31
C SER A 47 -7.04 3.62 6.78
N PRO A 48 -5.95 3.10 6.18
CA PRO A 48 -5.82 3.07 4.73
C PRO A 48 -6.91 2.18 4.09
N THR A 49 -7.30 2.53 2.87
CA THR A 49 -8.40 1.89 2.12
C THR A 49 -7.92 1.31 0.79
N GLY A 50 -8.81 0.78 -0.05
CA GLY A 50 -8.48 0.29 -1.40
C GLY A 50 -8.40 -1.23 -1.57
N PHE A 51 -8.50 -2.00 -0.48
CA PHE A 51 -8.40 -3.47 -0.52
C PHE A 51 -9.52 -4.10 -1.37
N GLN A 52 -10.76 -3.62 -1.20
CA GLN A 52 -11.93 -4.14 -1.90
C GLN A 52 -11.83 -3.88 -3.40
N GLU A 53 -11.41 -2.68 -3.80
CA GLU A 53 -11.21 -2.30 -5.19
C GLU A 53 -10.11 -3.14 -5.85
N ILE A 54 -8.98 -3.32 -5.18
CA ILE A 54 -7.87 -4.15 -5.68
C ILE A 54 -8.31 -5.60 -5.83
N GLN A 55 -8.99 -6.16 -4.84
CA GLN A 55 -9.49 -7.53 -4.90
C GLN A 55 -10.49 -7.72 -6.03
N ALA A 56 -11.47 -6.82 -6.17
CA ALA A 56 -12.50 -6.91 -7.18
C ALA A 56 -11.96 -6.73 -8.62
N GLN A 57 -10.94 -5.91 -8.81
CA GLN A 57 -10.45 -5.53 -10.14
C GLN A 57 -9.22 -6.32 -10.60
N ALA A 58 -8.36 -6.73 -9.67
CA ALA A 58 -7.11 -7.42 -9.96
C ALA A 58 -7.06 -8.86 -9.40
N GLY A 59 -8.07 -9.30 -8.63
CA GLY A 59 -8.10 -10.64 -8.03
C GLY A 59 -7.09 -10.85 -6.91
N ILE A 60 -6.49 -9.77 -6.38
CA ILE A 60 -5.47 -9.84 -5.33
C ILE A 60 -6.15 -9.68 -3.98
N ASP A 61 -6.10 -10.73 -3.15
CA ASP A 61 -6.59 -10.68 -1.78
C ASP A 61 -5.56 -10.00 -0.85
N VAL A 62 -5.65 -8.67 -0.79
CA VAL A 62 -4.73 -7.84 0.00
C VAL A 62 -4.86 -8.12 1.49
N ALA A 63 -6.08 -8.43 1.98
CA ALA A 63 -6.31 -8.75 3.38
C ALA A 63 -5.58 -10.04 3.77
N ARG A 64 -5.67 -11.08 2.93
CA ARG A 64 -4.93 -12.34 3.14
C ARG A 64 -3.43 -12.10 3.14
N LEU A 65 -2.90 -11.36 2.17
CA LEU A 65 -1.46 -11.03 2.10
C LEU A 65 -0.97 -10.30 3.35
N PHE A 66 -1.74 -9.33 3.84
CA PHE A 66 -1.39 -8.60 5.04
C PHE A 66 -1.37 -9.51 6.29
N ILE A 67 -2.39 -10.35 6.47
CA ILE A 67 -2.44 -11.28 7.61
C ILE A 67 -1.31 -12.31 7.54
N GLU A 68 -1.01 -12.85 6.36
CA GLU A 68 0.14 -13.76 6.16
C GLU A 68 1.46 -13.08 6.56
N ALA A 69 1.67 -11.82 6.16
CA ALA A 69 2.87 -11.07 6.52
C ALA A 69 2.94 -10.71 8.01
N ALA A 70 1.80 -10.42 8.64
CA ALA A 70 1.74 -10.06 10.06
C ALA A 70 1.91 -11.26 11.02
N LEU A 71 1.69 -12.48 10.51
CA LEU A 71 1.83 -13.73 11.27
C LEU A 71 3.15 -14.47 10.99
N ALA A 72 3.96 -13.98 10.05
CA ALA A 72 5.28 -14.52 9.71
C ALA A 72 6.37 -13.99 10.67
#